data_AF-A0A1Q9MUW7-F1
#
_entry.id   AF-A0A1Q9MUW7-F1
#
_cell.length_a   1.000
_cell.length_b   1.000
_cell.length_c   1.000
_cell.angle_alpha   90.00
_cell.angle_beta   90.00
_cell.angle_gamma   90.00
#
_symmetry.space_group_name_H-M   'P 1'
#
loop_
_entity.id
_entity.type
_entity.pdbx_description
1 polymer ?
#
loop_
_entity_poly.entity_id
_entity_poly.type
_entity_poly.pdbx_seq_one_letter_code
_entity_poly.pdbx_strand_id
1 'polypeptide(L)'
;MTKVTLSTGKVIEFEAGKFETLMKSLIEEILIPHYKNNNDWPDAIQVTIKEAKQIFKTANMDNYDAGLICLNAIEEATGKEIAQLTGHVNTVEILFQDIDDYLQEIQKMLDAKFSEEKIRLELAKLIEKLNRFEIVELVLALASKKQ
;
A
#
# COMPACT_ATOMS: atom_id res chain seq x y z
N MET A 1 -1.13 -20.95 23.25
CA MET A 1 -1.19 -20.82 21.78
C MET A 1 -2.61 -20.57 21.37
N THR A 2 -2.83 -19.61 20.49
CA THR A 2 -4.13 -19.21 19.96
C THR A 2 -4.23 -19.70 18.51
N LYS A 3 -5.36 -20.30 18.18
CA LYS A 3 -5.64 -20.84 16.85
C LYS A 3 -6.77 -20.05 16.21
N VAL A 4 -6.54 -19.51 15.02
CA VAL A 4 -7.49 -18.66 14.31
C VAL A 4 -7.61 -19.12 12.86
N THR A 5 -8.77 -18.88 12.26
CA THR A 5 -9.02 -19.18 10.85
C THR A 5 -9.20 -17.87 10.12
N LEU A 6 -8.40 -17.63 9.07
CA LEU A 6 -8.57 -16.50 8.18
C LEU A 6 -9.85 -16.67 7.35
N SER A 7 -10.35 -15.58 6.78
CA SER A 7 -11.42 -15.56 5.77
C SER A 7 -11.10 -16.41 4.54
N THR A 8 -9.82 -16.65 4.24
CA THR A 8 -9.36 -17.57 3.19
C THR A 8 -9.50 -19.05 3.56
N GLY A 9 -9.87 -19.37 4.81
CA GLY A 9 -9.93 -20.72 5.35
C GLY A 9 -8.60 -21.25 5.88
N LYS A 10 -7.50 -20.50 5.73
CA LYS A 10 -6.20 -20.87 6.30
C LYS A 10 -6.25 -20.80 7.82
N VAL A 11 -5.73 -21.84 8.46
CA VAL A 11 -5.65 -21.93 9.91
C VAL A 11 -4.25 -21.55 10.36
N ILE A 12 -4.17 -20.62 11.31
CA ILE A 12 -2.91 -20.08 11.84
C ILE A 12 -2.87 -20.28 13.34
N GLU A 13 -1.71 -20.71 13.83
CA GLU A 13 -1.41 -20.83 15.25
C GLU A 13 -0.33 -19.81 15.62
N PHE A 14 -0.58 -19.02 16.66
CA PHE A 14 0.35 -18.00 17.14
C PHE A 14 0.26 -17.83 18.67
N GLU A 15 1.25 -17.16 19.27
CA GLU A 15 1.27 -16.85 20.70
C GLU A 15 0.78 -15.43 20.96
N ALA A 16 0.05 -15.22 22.06
CA ALA A 16 -0.38 -13.89 22.47
C ALA A 16 0.86 -12.99 22.68
N GLY A 17 0.87 -11.82 22.04
CA GLY A 17 2.01 -10.90 22.08
C GLY A 17 3.14 -11.21 21.09
N LYS A 18 3.07 -12.32 20.34
CA LYS A 18 4.01 -12.65 19.24
C LYS A 18 3.25 -12.80 17.94
N PHE A 19 3.08 -11.67 17.26
CA PHE A 19 2.18 -11.58 16.11
C PHE A 19 2.87 -11.76 14.77
N GLU A 20 4.20 -11.97 14.70
CA GLU A 20 4.91 -12.02 13.40
C GLU A 20 4.32 -13.08 12.46
N THR A 21 4.07 -14.29 12.97
CA THR A 21 3.48 -15.39 12.18
C THR A 21 2.08 -15.05 11.67
N LEU A 22 1.27 -14.40 12.51
CA LEU A 22 -0.07 -13.97 12.15
C LEU A 22 -0.02 -12.88 11.08
N MET A 23 0.80 -11.85 11.29
CA MET A 23 0.92 -10.72 10.36
C MET A 23 1.47 -11.17 9.01
N LYS A 24 2.51 -12.01 9.00
CA LYS A 24 3.05 -12.59 7.75
C LYS A 24 1.97 -13.33 6.97
N SER A 25 1.14 -14.12 7.66
CA SER A 25 0.05 -14.85 7.01
C SER A 25 -1.05 -13.91 6.48
N LEU A 26 -1.39 -12.84 7.21
CA LEU A 26 -2.36 -11.84 6.75
C LEU A 26 -1.86 -11.13 5.47
N ILE A 27 -0.57 -10.82 5.42
CA ILE A 27 0.06 -10.19 4.25
C ILE A 27 0.01 -11.13 3.03
N GLU A 28 0.44 -12.39 3.20
CA GLU A 28 0.51 -13.37 2.11
C GLU A 28 -0.87 -13.80 1.58
N GLU A 29 -1.87 -13.93 2.47
CA GLU A 29 -3.16 -14.54 2.14
C GLU A 29 -4.24 -13.52 1.83
N ILE A 30 -4.11 -12.29 2.32
CA ILE A 30 -5.16 -11.27 2.20
C ILE A 30 -4.61 -10.06 1.47
N LEU A 31 -3.57 -9.41 1.99
CA LEU A 31 -3.07 -8.16 1.42
C LEU A 31 -2.63 -8.32 -0.03
N ILE A 32 -1.69 -9.24 -0.29
CA ILE A 32 -1.11 -9.43 -1.63
C ILE A 32 -2.18 -9.92 -2.64
N PRO A 33 -3.00 -10.95 -2.35
CA PRO A 33 -4.03 -11.40 -3.29
C PRO A 33 -5.09 -10.34 -3.56
N HIS A 34 -5.53 -9.60 -2.53
CA HIS A 34 -6.54 -8.54 -2.69
C HIS A 34 -6.01 -7.39 -3.55
N TYR A 35 -4.77 -6.96 -3.32
CA TYR A 35 -4.11 -5.98 -4.18
C TYR A 35 -4.00 -6.49 -5.62
N LYS A 36 -3.52 -7.73 -5.85
CA LYS A 36 -3.38 -8.29 -7.21
C LYS A 36 -4.71 -8.35 -7.98
N ASN A 37 -5.83 -8.55 -7.29
CA ASN A 37 -7.14 -8.65 -7.92
C ASN A 37 -7.77 -7.29 -8.22
N ASN A 38 -7.54 -6.29 -7.37
CA ASN A 38 -8.25 -5.01 -7.44
C ASN A 38 -7.36 -3.83 -7.86
N ASN A 39 -6.03 -4.01 -7.81
CA ASN A 39 -5.02 -2.98 -8.04
C ASN A 39 -5.22 -1.72 -7.17
N ASP A 40 -5.68 -1.92 -5.93
CA ASP A 40 -5.98 -0.85 -4.96
C ASP A 40 -5.31 -1.18 -3.61
N TRP A 41 -4.22 -0.49 -3.33
CA TRP A 41 -3.44 -0.64 -2.10
C TRP A 41 -4.17 -0.13 -0.85
N PRO A 42 -4.75 1.09 -0.84
CA PRO A 42 -5.58 1.54 0.28
C PRO A 42 -6.67 0.55 0.67
N ASP A 43 -7.40 0.00 -0.30
CA ASP A 43 -8.45 -0.98 -0.05
C ASP A 43 -7.88 -2.30 0.50
N ALA A 44 -6.80 -2.82 -0.09
CA ALA A 44 -6.13 -4.03 0.39
C ALA A 44 -5.65 -3.89 1.85
N ILE A 45 -5.06 -2.74 2.21
CA ILE A 45 -4.63 -2.46 3.59
C ILE A 45 -5.84 -2.39 4.53
N GLN A 46 -6.91 -1.70 4.13
CA GLN A 46 -8.12 -1.61 4.96
C GLN A 46 -8.77 -2.97 5.22
N VAL A 47 -8.87 -3.81 4.17
CA VAL A 47 -9.38 -5.18 4.28
C VAL A 47 -8.51 -6.01 5.22
N THR A 48 -7.19 -5.91 5.09
CA THR A 48 -6.23 -6.65 5.94
C THR A 48 -6.30 -6.21 7.41
N ILE A 49 -6.38 -4.90 7.67
CA ILE A 49 -6.54 -4.36 9.04
C ILE A 49 -7.87 -4.79 9.65
N LYS A 50 -8.95 -4.80 8.86
CA LYS A 50 -10.26 -5.25 9.31
C LYS A 50 -10.22 -6.72 9.73
N GLU A 51 -9.54 -7.55 8.96
CA GLU A 51 -9.31 -8.95 9.31
C GLU A 51 -8.52 -9.08 10.62
N ALA A 52 -7.40 -8.37 10.74
CA ALA A 52 -6.57 -8.38 11.95
C ALA A 52 -7.39 -8.01 13.20
N LYS A 53 -8.21 -6.95 13.12
CA LYS A 53 -9.11 -6.53 14.20
C LYS A 53 -10.14 -7.60 14.55
N GLN A 54 -10.72 -8.26 13.56
CA GLN A 54 -11.68 -9.34 13.80
C GLN A 54 -11.03 -10.53 14.50
N ILE A 55 -9.81 -10.89 14.11
CA ILE A 55 -9.02 -11.95 14.74
C ILE A 55 -8.73 -11.60 16.21
N PHE A 56 -8.26 -10.38 16.47
CA PHE A 56 -7.92 -9.93 17.83
C PHE A 56 -9.14 -9.93 18.74
N LYS A 57 -10.28 -9.44 18.24
CA LYS A 57 -11.55 -9.48 18.96
C LYS A 57 -11.98 -10.92 19.27
N THR A 58 -11.89 -11.82 18.29
CA THR A 58 -12.30 -13.24 18.46
C THR A 58 -11.38 -13.97 19.45
N ALA A 59 -10.12 -13.56 19.53
CA ALA A 59 -9.12 -14.11 20.43
C ALA A 59 -9.10 -13.44 21.83
N ASN A 60 -10.03 -12.52 22.13
CA ASN A 60 -10.04 -11.70 23.35
C ASN A 60 -8.72 -10.94 23.59
N MET A 61 -8.16 -10.37 22.53
CA MET A 61 -6.89 -9.60 22.52
C MET A 61 -7.13 -8.10 22.36
N ASP A 62 -8.23 -7.59 22.92
CA ASP A 62 -8.65 -6.18 22.79
C ASP A 62 -7.66 -5.19 23.41
N ASN A 63 -6.74 -5.68 24.23
CA ASN A 63 -5.65 -4.90 24.82
C ASN A 63 -4.50 -4.59 23.84
N TYR A 64 -4.52 -5.14 22.62
CA TYR A 64 -3.54 -4.87 21.58
C TYR A 64 -4.15 -4.06 20.43
N ASP A 65 -3.39 -3.09 19.91
CA ASP A 65 -3.80 -2.33 18.73
C ASP A 65 -3.49 -3.12 17.45
N ALA A 66 -4.45 -3.94 17.02
CA ALA A 66 -4.34 -4.75 15.81
C ALA A 66 -4.05 -3.91 14.56
N GLY A 67 -4.55 -2.67 14.50
CA GLY A 67 -4.34 -1.79 13.35
C GLY A 67 -2.90 -1.33 13.27
N LEU A 68 -2.36 -0.82 14.38
CA LEU A 68 -0.96 -0.40 14.46
C LEU A 68 0.00 -1.57 14.23
N ILE A 69 -0.25 -2.73 14.85
CA ILE A 69 0.58 -3.93 14.67
C ILE A 69 0.58 -4.38 13.19
N CYS A 70 -0.57 -4.35 12.53
CA CYS A 70 -0.69 -4.71 11.12
C CYS A 70 0.06 -3.71 10.21
N LEU A 71 -0.10 -2.41 10.44
CA LEU A 71 0.61 -1.38 9.69
C LEU A 71 2.14 -1.52 9.83
N ASN A 72 2.65 -1.70 11.05
CA ASN A 72 4.08 -1.89 11.29
C ASN A 72 4.61 -3.15 10.58
N ALA A 73 3.83 -4.24 10.57
CA ALA A 73 4.25 -5.46 9.90
C ALA A 73 4.22 -5.35 8.38
N ILE A 74 3.28 -4.58 7.82
CA ILE A 74 3.23 -4.24 6.39
C ILE A 74 4.45 -3.39 6.03
N GLU A 75 4.78 -2.37 6.84
CA GLU A 75 5.98 -1.54 6.67
C GLU A 75 7.26 -2.39 6.74
N GLU A 76 7.35 -3.34 7.67
CA GLU A 76 8.52 -4.24 7.78
C GLU A 76 8.62 -5.22 6.60
N ALA A 77 7.50 -5.80 6.18
CA ALA A 77 7.47 -6.74 5.05
C ALA A 77 7.84 -6.05 3.73
N THR A 78 7.30 -4.86 3.50
CA THR A 78 7.67 -4.01 2.36
C THR A 78 9.14 -3.59 2.46
N GLY A 79 9.62 -3.19 3.65
CA GLY A 79 11.03 -2.85 3.88
C GLY A 79 12.02 -4.01 3.65
N LYS A 80 11.65 -5.25 3.95
CA LYS A 80 12.49 -6.45 3.75
C LYS A 80 12.52 -6.96 2.31
N GLU A 81 11.43 -6.82 1.54
CA GLU A 81 11.45 -7.11 0.10
C GLU A 81 12.25 -6.05 -0.70
N ILE A 82 12.22 -4.79 -0.27
CA ILE A 82 13.03 -3.70 -0.84
C ILE A 82 14.54 -3.99 -0.74
N ALA A 83 15.01 -4.63 0.33
CA ALA A 83 16.42 -4.98 0.52
C ALA A 83 16.95 -6.06 -0.47
N GLN A 84 16.08 -6.89 -1.05
CA GLN A 84 16.47 -7.83 -2.12
C GLN A 84 16.40 -7.19 -3.52
N LEU A 85 15.76 -6.03 -3.62
CA LEU A 85 15.66 -5.20 -4.82
C LEU A 85 16.75 -4.11 -4.89
N THR A 86 17.72 -4.10 -3.96
CA THR A 86 18.82 -3.12 -3.89
C THR A 86 19.84 -3.29 -5.01
N GLY A 87 19.40 -3.04 -6.24
CA GLY A 87 20.12 -2.22 -7.21
C GLY A 87 19.67 -0.75 -7.18
N HIS A 88 18.51 -0.43 -6.60
CA HIS A 88 18.00 0.94 -6.50
C HIS A 88 17.51 1.24 -5.09
N VAL A 89 18.26 2.12 -4.44
CA VAL A 89 18.00 2.63 -3.10
C VAL A 89 17.03 3.79 -3.23
N ASN A 90 15.81 3.66 -2.71
CA ASN A 90 15.31 4.52 -1.64
C ASN A 90 14.00 3.98 -1.05
N THR A 91 13.97 4.04 0.27
CA THR A 91 12.97 3.53 1.21
C THR A 91 11.55 4.02 0.89
N VAL A 92 10.57 3.10 0.87
CA VAL A 92 9.12 3.38 0.70
C VAL A 92 8.70 3.83 -0.71
N GLU A 93 9.33 3.26 -1.73
CA GLU A 93 8.69 3.01 -3.03
C GLU A 93 7.89 1.69 -2.87
N ILE A 94 6.58 1.49 -3.11
CA ILE A 94 5.53 2.20 -3.83
C ILE A 94 4.19 1.58 -3.35
N LEU A 95 3.33 2.33 -2.65
CA LEU A 95 1.89 2.02 -2.49
C LEU A 95 1.05 2.69 -3.60
N PHE A 96 1.68 3.06 -4.71
CA PHE A 96 1.16 3.99 -5.71
C PHE A 96 1.25 3.41 -7.12
N GLN A 97 0.52 3.98 -8.08
CA GLN A 97 0.98 3.82 -9.47
C GLN A 97 2.41 4.34 -9.56
N ASP A 98 3.22 3.71 -10.42
CA ASP A 98 4.57 4.18 -10.69
C ASP A 98 4.50 5.68 -11.03
N ILE A 99 5.33 6.51 -10.37
CA ILE A 99 5.36 7.96 -10.67
C ILE A 99 5.65 8.16 -12.16
N ASP A 100 6.37 7.25 -12.81
CA ASP A 100 6.57 7.28 -14.25
C ASP A 100 5.27 7.13 -15.06
N ASP A 101 4.26 6.39 -14.59
CA ASP A 101 2.96 6.30 -15.26
C ASP A 101 2.21 7.64 -15.21
N TYR A 102 2.22 8.31 -14.04
CA TYR A 102 1.65 9.65 -13.91
C TYR A 102 2.39 10.66 -14.78
N LEU A 103 3.73 10.60 -14.85
CA LEU A 103 4.53 11.46 -15.72
C LEU A 103 4.21 11.21 -17.20
N GLN A 104 4.02 9.96 -17.62
CA GLN A 104 3.62 9.62 -18.98
C GLN A 104 2.22 10.14 -19.30
N GLU A 105 1.28 10.05 -18.36
CA GLU A 105 -0.07 10.57 -18.56
C GLU A 105 -0.08 12.10 -18.70
N ILE A 106 0.65 12.79 -17.82
CA ILE A 106 0.86 14.24 -17.91
C ILE A 106 1.49 14.61 -19.25
N GLN A 107 2.53 13.89 -19.69
CA GLN A 107 3.17 14.14 -20.97
C GLN A 107 2.20 13.96 -22.14
N LYS A 108 1.39 12.88 -22.13
CA LYS A 108 0.33 12.66 -23.13
C LYS A 108 -0.70 13.80 -23.15
N MET A 109 -1.09 14.34 -21.99
CA MET A 109 -2.01 15.48 -21.90
C MET A 109 -1.41 16.74 -22.51
N LEU A 110 -0.11 17.00 -22.27
CA LEU A 110 0.62 18.13 -22.84
C LEU A 110 0.80 17.98 -24.35
N ASP A 111 1.05 16.78 -24.84
CA ASP A 111 1.23 16.48 -26.26
C ASP A 111 -0.08 16.46 -27.06
N ALA A 112 -1.22 16.25 -26.40
CA ALA A 112 -2.54 16.13 -27.02
C ALA A 112 -3.11 17.43 -27.63
N LYS A 113 -2.34 18.53 -27.67
CA LYS A 113 -2.77 19.87 -28.14
C LYS A 113 -4.08 20.34 -27.50
N PHE A 114 -4.32 19.98 -26.26
CA PHE A 114 -5.48 20.46 -25.50
C PHE A 114 -5.34 21.95 -25.19
N SER A 115 -6.47 22.63 -24.99
CA SER A 115 -6.47 23.98 -24.44
C SER A 115 -5.91 23.96 -23.02
N GLU A 116 -5.29 25.06 -22.59
CA GLU A 116 -4.73 25.18 -21.24
C GLU A 116 -5.77 24.89 -20.15
N GLU A 117 -7.02 25.32 -20.36
CA GLU A 117 -8.12 25.07 -19.43
C GLU A 117 -8.43 23.58 -19.27
N LYS A 118 -8.42 22.83 -20.38
CA LYS A 118 -8.63 21.39 -20.35
C LYS A 118 -7.46 20.66 -19.70
N ILE A 119 -6.23 21.10 -19.96
CA ILE A 119 -5.03 20.55 -19.30
C ILE A 119 -5.13 20.76 -17.79
N ARG A 120 -5.50 21.96 -17.32
CA ARG A 120 -5.67 22.24 -15.88
C ARG A 120 -6.74 21.35 -15.24
N LEU A 121 -7.87 21.14 -15.92
CA LEU A 121 -8.95 20.32 -15.40
C LEU A 121 -8.56 18.83 -15.29
N GLU A 122 -7.89 18.29 -16.30
CA GLU A 122 -7.43 16.89 -16.27
C GLU A 122 -6.29 16.68 -15.27
N LEU A 123 -5.37 17.64 -15.14
CA LEU A 123 -4.35 17.62 -14.08
C LEU A 123 -4.97 17.68 -12.69
N ALA A 124 -6.00 18.51 -12.48
CA ALA A 124 -6.69 18.59 -11.19
C ALA A 124 -7.31 17.24 -10.80
N LYS A 125 -7.99 16.56 -11.74
CA LYS A 125 -8.54 15.21 -11.52
C LYS A 125 -7.48 14.15 -11.23
N LEU A 126 -6.31 14.28 -11.85
CA LEU A 126 -5.18 13.40 -11.60
C LEU A 126 -4.63 13.63 -10.18
N ILE A 127 -4.39 14.89 -9.81
CA ILE A 127 -3.91 15.28 -8.47
C ILE A 127 -4.90 14.91 -7.37
N GLU A 128 -6.21 15.02 -7.60
CA GLU A 128 -7.25 14.63 -6.63
C GLU A 128 -7.17 13.15 -6.20
N LYS A 129 -6.61 12.29 -7.04
CA LYS A 129 -6.44 10.85 -6.76
C LYS A 129 -5.17 10.55 -5.97
N LEU A 130 -4.23 11.49 -5.94
CA LEU A 130 -2.94 11.33 -5.28
C LEU A 130 -3.06 11.71 -3.80
N ASN A 131 -2.38 10.98 -2.93
CA ASN A 131 -2.18 11.47 -1.57
C ASN A 131 -1.00 12.46 -1.47
N ARG A 132 -0.83 13.06 -0.28
CA ARG A 132 0.19 14.08 -0.04
C ARG A 132 1.62 13.64 -0.36
N PHE A 133 1.97 12.38 -0.11
CA PHE A 133 3.30 11.85 -0.42
C PHE A 133 3.48 11.66 -1.93
N GLU A 134 2.50 11.09 -2.63
CA GLU A 134 2.50 10.97 -4.10
C GLU A 134 2.65 12.32 -4.79
N ILE A 135 1.97 13.36 -4.27
CA ILE A 135 2.09 14.72 -4.79
C ILE A 135 3.52 15.25 -4.61
N VAL A 136 4.14 15.00 -3.45
CA VAL A 136 5.53 15.40 -3.21
C VAL A 136 6.48 14.68 -4.16
N GLU A 137 6.35 13.37 -4.32
CA GLU A 137 7.18 12.58 -5.24
C GLU A 137 6.99 13.00 -6.70
N LEU A 138 5.75 13.24 -7.14
CA LEU A 138 5.46 13.76 -8.47
C LEU A 138 6.12 15.14 -8.71
N VAL A 139 6.06 16.03 -7.71
CA VAL A 139 6.72 17.34 -7.79
C VAL A 139 8.25 17.20 -7.86
N LEU A 140 8.83 16.31 -7.06
CA LEU A 140 10.28 16.03 -7.08
C LEU A 140 10.71 15.44 -8.44
N ALA A 141 9.94 14.52 -9.00
CA ALA A 141 10.22 13.89 -10.29
C ALA A 141 10.10 14.88 -11.47
N LEU A 142 9.12 15.78 -11.43
CA LEU A 142 9.00 16.87 -12.41
C LEU A 142 10.14 17.89 -12.29
N ALA A 143 10.62 18.15 -11.08
CA ALA A 143 11.75 19.04 -10.84
C ALA A 143 13.08 18.43 -11.30
N SER A 144 13.26 17.11 -11.14
CA SER A 144 14.49 16.40 -11.52
C SER A 144 14.61 16.16 -13.02
N LYS A 145 13.50 15.98 -13.77
CA LYS A 145 13.50 15.90 -15.25
C LYS A 145 13.81 17.24 -15.96
N LYS A 146 14.02 18.33 -15.22
CA LYS A 146 14.25 19.68 -15.77
C LYS A 146 15.74 20.04 -16.00
N GLN A 147 16.64 19.05 -16.01
CA GLN A 147 18.06 19.22 -16.40
C GLN A 147 18.35 18.59 -17.75
#